data_AF-A0A2M7Z5B6-F1
#
_entry.id   AF-A0A2M7Z5B6-F1
#
_cell.length_a   1.000
_cell.length_b   1.000
_cell.length_c   1.000
_cell.angle_alpha   90.00
_cell.angle_beta   90.00
_cell.angle_gamma   90.00
#
_symmetry.space_group_name_H-M   'P 1'
#
loop_
_entity.id
_entity.type
_entity.pdbx_description
1 polymer ?
#
loop_
_entity_poly.entity_id
_entity_poly.type
_entity_poly.pdbx_seq_one_letter_code
_entity_poly.pdbx_strand_id
1 'polypeptide(L)'
;MICPFCKSKKVRGIIYGEIGFRDEQDEIEFKKRYVLGGCTISDDSPIFHCDNCSKDFGTIKEKKRETVEESGKKRSDIRPGLRVAIVKKIDQPTGKLTEGIVADILTNVSFHPRGIKVRLQTGEVGRVQKIYER
;
A
#
# COMPACT_ATOMS: atom_id res chain seq x y z
N MET A 1 14.24 -2.69 9.95
CA MET A 1 13.39 -1.61 10.50
C MET A 1 14.07 -1.02 11.73
N ILE A 2 13.91 0.29 12.00
CA ILE A 2 14.53 1.01 13.13
C ILE A 2 13.42 1.69 13.93
N CYS A 3 13.50 1.65 15.26
CA CYS A 3 12.54 2.35 16.12
C CYS A 3 12.66 3.87 15.96
N PRO A 4 11.56 4.61 15.67
CA PRO A 4 11.61 6.06 15.49
C PRO A 4 11.90 6.82 16.79
N PHE A 5 11.65 6.21 17.95
CA PHE A 5 11.80 6.87 19.24
C PHE A 5 13.19 6.74 19.85
N CYS A 6 13.81 5.56 19.75
CA CYS A 6 15.11 5.28 20.38
C CYS A 6 16.20 4.85 19.40
N LYS A 7 15.91 4.81 18.09
CA LYS A 7 16.84 4.43 17.01
C LYS A 7 17.44 3.01 17.12
N SER A 8 16.89 2.17 18.00
CA SER A 8 17.32 0.79 18.14
C SER A 8 16.83 -0.08 16.97
N LYS A 9 17.63 -1.10 16.64
CA LYS A 9 17.27 -2.17 15.69
C LYS A 9 16.46 -3.31 16.34
N LYS A 10 16.29 -3.28 17.67
CA LYS A 10 15.50 -4.27 18.44
C LYS A 10 14.01 -3.97 18.28
N VAL A 11 13.45 -4.31 17.12
CA VAL A 11 12.06 -4.09 16.75
C VAL A 11 11.46 -5.41 16.28
N ARG A 12 10.30 -5.78 16.85
CA ARG A 12 9.51 -6.96 16.52
C ARG A 12 8.16 -6.55 15.92
N GLY A 13 7.57 -7.41 15.09
CA GLY A 13 6.21 -7.19 14.57
C GLY A 13 5.16 -7.54 15.61
N ILE A 14 4.06 -6.79 15.64
CA ILE A 14 2.89 -7.11 16.48
C ILE A 14 1.92 -7.95 15.66
N ILE A 15 1.54 -9.12 16.18
CA ILE A 15 0.53 -10.00 15.58
C ILE A 15 -0.69 -10.02 16.50
N TYR A 16 -1.86 -9.73 15.94
CA TYR A 16 -3.14 -9.73 16.65
C TYR A 16 -3.90 -11.02 16.41
N GLY A 17 -4.74 -11.39 17.36
CA GLY A 17 -5.54 -12.61 17.31
C GLY A 17 -4.93 -13.75 18.13
N GLU A 18 -5.66 -14.85 18.18
CA GLU A 18 -5.24 -16.06 18.88
C GLU A 18 -4.32 -16.90 17.97
N ILE A 19 -3.18 -17.31 18.51
CA ILE A 19 -2.20 -18.13 17.79
C ILE A 19 -2.06 -19.45 18.51
N GLY A 20 -2.38 -20.54 17.81
CA GLY A 20 -2.10 -21.89 18.27
C GLY A 20 -0.63 -22.23 18.01
N PHE A 21 0.08 -22.64 19.05
CA PHE A 21 1.43 -23.22 18.96
C PHE A 21 1.33 -24.74 19.05
N ARG A 22 2.15 -25.48 18.28
CA ARG A 22 2.14 -26.96 18.33
C ARG A 22 2.96 -27.47 19.50
N ASP A 23 4.05 -26.76 19.81
CA ASP A 23 4.93 -27.05 20.92
C ASP A 23 5.57 -25.75 21.47
N GLU A 24 6.33 -25.88 22.56
CA GLU A 24 6.98 -24.75 23.24
C GLU A 24 8.12 -24.15 22.41
N GLN A 25 8.78 -24.94 21.56
CA GLN A 25 9.87 -24.45 20.71
C GLN A 25 9.32 -23.53 19.62
N ASP A 26 8.18 -23.89 19.02
CA ASP A 26 7.42 -23.05 18.11
C ASP A 26 7.03 -21.71 18.76
N GLU A 27 6.57 -21.74 20.02
CA GLU A 27 6.23 -20.53 20.76
C GLU A 27 7.45 -19.63 21.01
N ILE A 28 8.58 -20.22 21.41
CA ILE A 28 9.84 -19.50 21.66
C ILE A 28 10.36 -18.89 20.36
N GLU A 29 10.36 -19.64 19.25
CA GLU A 29 10.79 -19.15 17.95
C GLU A 29 9.90 -18.00 17.47
N PHE A 30 8.59 -18.14 17.63
CA PHE A 30 7.64 -17.08 17.31
C PHE A 30 7.92 -15.82 18.14
N LYS A 31 8.07 -15.96 19.47
CA LYS A 31 8.34 -14.83 20.38
C LYS A 31 9.68 -14.14 20.13
N LYS A 32 10.67 -14.81 19.51
CA LYS A 32 11.92 -14.14 19.08
C LYS A 32 11.68 -13.10 17.99
N ARG A 33 10.65 -13.28 17.16
CA ARG A 33 10.40 -12.45 15.97
C ARG A 33 9.20 -11.52 16.12
N TYR A 34 8.20 -11.92 16.90
CA TYR A 34 6.93 -11.22 17.04
C TYR A 34 6.54 -11.04 18.50
N VAL A 35 5.64 -10.08 18.73
CA VAL A 35 4.89 -9.93 19.97
C VAL A 35 3.42 -10.16 19.69
N LEU A 36 2.72 -10.73 20.67
CA LEU A 36 1.27 -10.89 20.62
C LEU A 36 0.60 -9.59 21.04
N GLY A 37 -0.25 -9.07 20.17
CA GLY A 37 -1.18 -7.99 20.48
C GLY A 37 -2.45 -8.55 21.14
N GLY A 38 -3.49 -7.71 21.19
CA GLY A 38 -4.82 -8.12 21.64
C GLY A 38 -5.57 -8.98 20.61
N CYS A 39 -6.80 -9.38 20.96
CA CYS A 39 -7.68 -10.12 20.07
C CYS A 39 -8.27 -9.26 18.94
N THR A 40 -8.42 -7.96 19.18
CA THR A 40 -9.09 -7.03 18.25
C THR A 40 -8.09 -6.15 17.51
N ILE A 41 -8.35 -5.96 16.21
CA ILE A 41 -7.52 -5.18 15.30
C ILE A 41 -8.32 -3.99 14.75
N SER A 42 -7.68 -2.82 14.68
CA SER A 42 -8.27 -1.58 14.18
C SER A 42 -7.26 -0.83 13.31
N ASP A 43 -7.71 0.16 12.54
CA ASP A 43 -6.82 0.94 11.67
C ASP A 43 -5.67 1.63 12.43
N ASP A 44 -5.91 2.04 13.67
CA ASP A 44 -4.92 2.69 14.54
C ASP A 44 -4.13 1.69 15.41
N SER A 45 -4.39 0.39 15.28
CA SER A 45 -3.64 -0.64 15.99
C SER A 45 -2.17 -0.63 15.56
N PRO A 46 -1.22 -0.64 16.50
CA PRO A 46 0.18 -0.59 16.16
C PRO A 46 0.67 -1.91 15.55
N ILE A 47 1.66 -1.86 14.65
CA ILE A 47 2.18 -3.05 13.94
C ILE A 47 3.62 -3.39 14.31
N PHE A 48 4.32 -2.53 15.04
CA PHE A 48 5.68 -2.77 15.51
C PHE A 48 5.84 -2.44 16.99
N HIS A 49 6.63 -3.25 17.68
CA HIS A 49 7.03 -3.08 19.07
C HIS A 49 8.55 -2.96 19.17
N CYS A 50 9.06 -2.04 20.00
CA CYS A 50 10.49 -1.92 20.26
C CYS A 50 10.89 -2.47 21.64
N ASP A 51 11.73 -3.51 21.67
CA ASP A 51 12.20 -4.13 22.93
C ASP A 51 13.15 -3.24 23.73
N ASN A 52 13.69 -2.18 23.11
CA ASN A 52 14.64 -1.28 23.76
C ASN A 52 13.95 -0.14 24.53
N CYS A 53 12.81 0.36 24.04
CA CYS A 53 12.10 1.47 24.67
C CYS A 53 10.64 1.16 25.01
N SER A 54 10.21 -0.08 24.77
CA SER A 54 8.87 -0.60 25.04
C SER A 54 7.73 0.19 24.38
N LYS A 55 8.04 0.94 23.31
CA LYS A 55 7.04 1.71 22.55
C LYS A 55 6.56 0.94 21.35
N ASP A 56 5.26 1.02 21.13
CA ASP A 56 4.58 0.55 19.93
C ASP A 56 4.49 1.68 18.90
N PHE A 57 4.66 1.36 17.62
CA PHE A 57 4.64 2.35 16.54
C PHE A 57 4.29 1.75 15.18
N GLY A 58 3.95 2.66 14.25
CA GLY A 58 3.41 2.33 12.93
C GLY A 58 2.01 1.75 13.09
N THR A 59 1.07 2.23 12.29
CA THR A 59 -0.33 1.78 12.33
C THR A 59 -0.67 0.94 11.11
N ILE A 60 -1.72 0.12 11.23
CA ILE A 60 -2.26 -0.64 10.10
C ILE A 60 -2.69 0.31 8.98
N LYS A 61 -3.25 1.47 9.33
CA LYS A 61 -3.60 2.53 8.38
C LYS A 61 -2.40 3.05 7.60
N GLU A 62 -1.25 3.26 8.25
CA GLU A 62 -0.01 3.67 7.60
C GLU A 62 0.52 2.59 6.66
N LYS A 63 0.55 1.31 7.09
CA LYS A 63 1.00 0.19 6.25
C LYS A 63 0.05 -0.10 5.08
N LYS A 64 -1.25 0.13 5.25
CA LYS A 64 -2.26 0.01 4.19
C LYS A 64 -2.05 1.08 3.11
N ARG A 65 -1.70 2.32 3.48
CA ARG A 65 -1.33 3.36 2.48
C ARG A 65 -0.13 2.94 1.62
N GLU A 66 0.82 2.21 2.20
CA GLU A 66 1.98 1.66 1.48
C GLU A 66 1.62 0.49 0.53
N THR A 67 0.42 -0.09 0.64
CA THR A 67 -0.08 -1.18 -0.22
C THR A 67 -1.28 -0.79 -1.08
N VAL A 68 -1.75 0.45 -1.01
CA VAL A 68 -2.95 0.88 -1.76
C VAL A 68 -2.54 1.40 -3.13
N GLU A 69 -2.99 0.65 -4.15
CA GLU A 69 -3.18 1.09 -5.52
C GLU A 69 -3.67 2.55 -5.54
N GLU A 70 -2.79 3.47 -5.93
CA GLU A 70 -3.12 4.88 -5.90
C GLU A 70 -4.21 5.16 -6.95
N SER A 71 -5.29 5.82 -6.53
CA SER A 71 -6.41 6.09 -7.42
C SER A 71 -5.96 7.09 -8.47
N GLY A 72 -6.01 6.73 -9.76
CA GLY A 72 -5.66 7.61 -10.88
C GLY A 72 -6.55 8.85 -11.06
N LYS A 73 -7.22 9.32 -10.00
CA LYS A 73 -8.18 10.44 -9.98
C LYS A 73 -7.50 11.79 -9.79
N LYS A 74 -6.37 11.87 -9.10
CA LYS A 74 -5.62 13.12 -8.96
C LYS A 74 -4.52 13.20 -10.01
N ARG A 75 -4.30 14.39 -10.52
CA ARG A 75 -3.22 14.67 -11.47
C ARG A 75 -1.84 14.63 -10.84
N SER A 76 -1.73 14.99 -9.55
CA SER A 76 -0.47 14.95 -8.77
C SER A 76 0.17 13.57 -8.73
N ASP A 77 -0.67 12.54 -8.77
CA ASP A 77 -0.33 11.14 -8.55
C ASP A 77 0.16 10.48 -9.87
N ILE A 78 0.07 11.20 -11.00
CA ILE A 78 0.40 10.67 -12.33
C ILE A 78 1.52 11.50 -12.94
N ARG A 79 2.57 10.82 -13.41
CA ARG A 79 3.70 11.43 -14.11
C ARG A 79 4.01 10.66 -15.39
N PRO A 80 4.52 11.31 -16.45
CA PRO A 80 5.11 10.60 -17.58
C PRO A 80 6.18 9.60 -17.11
N GLY A 81 6.19 8.40 -17.68
CA GLY A 81 7.06 7.30 -17.27
C GLY A 81 6.49 6.37 -16.19
N LEU A 82 5.33 6.69 -15.60
CA LEU A 82 4.67 5.85 -14.59
C LEU A 82 3.93 4.68 -15.24
N ARG A 83 3.97 3.49 -14.61
CA ARG A 83 3.19 2.32 -15.03
C ARG A 83 1.78 2.42 -14.49
N VAL A 84 0.79 2.37 -15.38
CA VAL A 84 -0.62 2.56 -15.04
C VAL A 84 -1.50 1.56 -15.80
N ALA A 85 -2.70 1.30 -15.28
CA ALA A 85 -3.78 0.70 -16.03
C ALA A 85 -4.81 1.76 -16.42
N ILE A 86 -5.13 1.81 -17.71
CA ILE A 86 -6.17 2.68 -18.26
C ILE A 86 -7.39 1.88 -18.72
N VAL A 87 -8.56 2.50 -18.63
CA VAL A 87 -9.76 2.05 -19.35
C VAL A 87 -9.94 2.89 -20.60
N LYS A 88 -9.99 2.24 -21.77
CA LYS A 88 -10.30 2.92 -23.04
C LYS A 88 -11.79 3.19 -23.13
N LYS A 89 -12.20 4.11 -24.02
CA LYS A 89 -13.62 4.38 -24.24
C LYS A 89 -14.41 3.13 -24.65
N ILE A 90 -13.80 2.28 -25.48
CA ILE A 90 -14.43 1.03 -25.97
C ILE A 90 -14.64 0.03 -24.83
N ASP A 91 -13.75 0.05 -23.85
CA ASP A 91 -13.69 -0.89 -22.75
C ASP A 91 -14.40 -0.36 -21.48
N GLN A 92 -14.99 0.83 -21.52
CA GLN A 92 -15.80 1.35 -20.40
C GLN A 92 -16.98 0.46 -19.99
N PRO A 93 -17.76 -0.18 -20.90
CA PRO A 93 -18.83 -1.08 -20.49
C PRO A 93 -18.31 -2.41 -19.93
N THR A 94 -17.17 -2.91 -20.41
CA THR A 94 -16.59 -4.19 -19.98
C THR A 94 -15.66 -4.05 -18.77
N GLY A 95 -15.19 -2.84 -18.50
CA GLY A 95 -14.19 -2.56 -17.46
C GLY A 95 -12.80 -3.08 -17.79
N LYS A 96 -12.53 -3.51 -19.04
CA LYS A 96 -11.23 -4.08 -19.42
C LYS A 96 -10.13 -3.01 -19.28
N LEU A 97 -9.09 -3.37 -18.56
CA LEU A 97 -7.94 -2.52 -18.31
C LEU A 97 -6.81 -2.84 -19.28
N THR A 98 -6.15 -1.78 -19.76
CA THR A 98 -4.93 -1.87 -20.56
C THR A 98 -3.79 -1.30 -19.75
N GLU A 99 -2.76 -2.11 -19.48
CA GLU A 99 -1.56 -1.67 -18.80
C GLU A 99 -0.59 -1.00 -19.76
N GLY A 100 0.13 0.01 -19.28
CA GLY A 100 1.28 0.56 -19.99
C GLY A 100 1.93 1.72 -19.26
N ILE A 101 2.86 2.38 -19.95
CA ILE A 101 3.63 3.50 -19.41
C ILE A 101 3.03 4.81 -19.92
N VAL A 102 2.82 5.79 -19.03
CA VAL A 102 2.31 7.11 -19.39
C VAL A 102 3.31 7.86 -20.27
N ALA A 103 2.88 8.32 -21.44
CA ALA A 103 3.61 9.26 -22.28
C ALA A 103 3.20 10.70 -21.96
N ASP A 104 1.89 11.00 -22.09
CA ASP A 104 1.35 12.35 -21.90
C ASP A 104 0.12 12.36 -20.99
N ILE A 105 -0.04 13.44 -20.22
CA ILE A 105 -1.22 13.71 -19.40
C ILE A 105 -2.12 14.68 -20.16
N LEU A 106 -3.35 14.24 -20.48
CA LEU A 106 -4.31 15.00 -21.32
C LEU A 106 -5.39 15.72 -20.51
N THR A 107 -5.43 15.55 -19.19
CA THR A 107 -6.38 16.24 -18.30
C THR A 107 -5.68 17.37 -17.57
N ASN A 108 -6.22 18.58 -17.67
CA ASN A 108 -5.64 19.75 -17.02
C ASN A 108 -6.09 19.91 -15.55
N VAL A 109 -7.33 19.51 -15.24
CA VAL A 109 -7.86 19.61 -13.87
C VAL A 109 -7.08 18.73 -12.88
N SER A 110 -6.95 19.21 -11.65
CA SER A 110 -6.21 18.53 -10.57
C SER A 110 -6.89 17.24 -10.10
N PHE A 111 -8.22 17.15 -10.22
CA PHE A 111 -9.01 15.98 -9.84
C PHE A 111 -10.05 15.66 -10.91
N HIS A 112 -10.20 14.38 -11.24
CA HIS A 112 -11.26 13.90 -12.12
C HIS A 112 -11.89 12.63 -11.56
N PRO A 113 -13.23 12.58 -11.40
CA PRO A 113 -13.91 11.49 -10.69
C PRO A 113 -13.75 10.12 -11.35
N ARG A 114 -13.64 10.10 -12.68
CA ARG A 114 -13.43 8.88 -13.50
C ARG A 114 -11.97 8.60 -13.84
N GLY A 115 -11.03 9.32 -13.21
CA GLY A 115 -9.62 9.20 -13.54
C GLY A 115 -9.11 10.25 -14.52
N ILE A 116 -7.82 10.55 -14.42
CA ILE A 116 -7.07 11.43 -15.30
C ILE A 116 -6.92 10.75 -16.66
N LYS A 117 -7.19 11.50 -17.73
CA LYS A 117 -6.98 11.03 -19.10
C LYS A 117 -5.49 11.11 -19.43
N VAL A 118 -4.92 10.01 -19.90
CA VAL A 118 -3.52 9.91 -20.31
C VAL A 118 -3.40 9.22 -21.68
N ARG A 119 -2.25 9.43 -22.32
CA ARG A 119 -1.78 8.65 -23.46
C ARG A 119 -0.66 7.74 -22.99
N LEU A 120 -0.71 6.46 -23.33
CA LEU A 120 0.38 5.51 -23.11
C LEU A 120 1.47 5.63 -24.19
N GLN A 121 2.67 5.15 -23.91
CA GLN A 121 3.76 5.08 -24.90
C GLN A 121 3.41 4.21 -26.11
N THR A 122 2.49 3.25 -25.96
CA THR A 122 1.91 2.44 -27.04
C THR A 122 0.95 3.23 -27.96
N GLY A 123 0.63 4.49 -27.62
CA GLY A 123 -0.31 5.36 -28.35
C GLY A 123 -1.75 5.27 -27.85
N GLU A 124 -2.06 4.34 -26.95
CA GLU A 124 -3.41 4.14 -26.44
C GLU A 124 -3.84 5.26 -25.49
N VAL A 125 -5.12 5.67 -25.58
CA VAL A 125 -5.66 6.77 -24.78
C VAL A 125 -6.82 6.28 -23.92
N GLY A 126 -6.78 6.60 -22.63
CA GLY A 126 -7.79 6.15 -21.68
C GLY A 126 -7.78 6.94 -20.37
N ARG A 127 -8.64 6.51 -19.45
CA ARG A 127 -8.74 7.06 -18.09
C ARG A 127 -7.97 6.14 -17.13
N VAL A 128 -7.08 6.70 -16.32
CA VAL A 128 -6.30 5.92 -15.34
C VAL A 128 -7.23 5.38 -14.26
N GLN A 129 -7.20 4.07 -14.05
CA GLN A 129 -7.96 3.37 -13.02
C GLN A 129 -7.05 2.84 -11.91
N LYS A 130 -5.83 2.41 -12.26
CA LYS A 130 -4.84 1.94 -11.28
C LYS A 130 -3.47 2.51 -11.60
N ILE A 131 -2.73 2.84 -10.54
CA ILE A 131 -1.33 3.23 -10.60
C ILE A 131 -0.53 2.08 -9.97
N TYR A 132 0.45 1.58 -10.72
CA TYR A 132 1.40 0.58 -10.22
C TYR A 132 2.67 1.33 -9.87
N GLU A 133 2.69 1.94 -8.68
CA GLU A 133 3.91 2.51 -8.14
C GLU A 133 4.90 1.40 -7.75
N ARG A 134 6.18 1.76 -7.66
CA ARG A 134 7.31 0.88 -7.41
C ARG A 134 7.53 0.64 -5.93
#